data_AF-A0A2J7ZVQ7-F1
#
_entry.id   AF-A0A2J7ZVQ7-F1
#
_cell.length_a   1.000
_cell.length_b   1.000
_cell.length_c   1.000
_cell.angle_alpha   90.00
_cell.angle_beta   90.00
_cell.angle_gamma   90.00
#
_symmetry.space_group_name_H-M   'P 1'
#
loop_
_entity.id
_entity.type
_entity.pdbx_description
1 polymer ?
#
loop_
_entity_poly.entity_id
_entity_poly.type
_entity_poly.pdbx_seq_one_letter_code
_entity_poly.pdbx_strand_id
1 'polypeptide(L)'
;GPSGSGKSTLLNTLALRLDRNMSVSGELKLNGQDYSNAELKKISGYVMQVQDDLLNAHLTVEETLGYTAELRMPRTTTVEERRARVKEVMEQVGLTHVSAVIVGSPLRKGISGGERKRLCVAMELLTKPLLLFLDEPTSGLDSVTALSLCKLLKRLATGRTCTVVCTIHQPQAKIFNLFDHLLLLNRGTIMYQGPAQKALGFFDRSGFPCPQHENPADHFLDVITPNMNDSVESLVEKEAKLKEHYQAPPVEHLLGTPKPLVLPRDSTPWHKQFRVLLRRSIKETWRKRDTTYVLLIQTALMAVLIGTVFLRIGTDQKSAVRRNPVLFFTVINQGGGLELPSAGGVVRKDRASLSPAHR
;
A
#
# COMPACT_ATOMS: atom_id res chain seq x y z
N GLY A 1 17.54 1.93 7.85
CA GLY A 1 18.37 0.90 7.18
C GLY A 1 18.44 1.18 5.69
N PRO A 2 19.55 0.84 5.02
CA PRO A 2 19.79 1.11 3.60
C PRO A 2 18.79 0.38 2.68
N SER A 3 18.80 0.71 1.39
CA SER A 3 18.05 -0.05 0.37
C SER A 3 18.45 -1.52 0.38
N GLY A 4 17.48 -2.43 0.23
CA GLY A 4 17.74 -3.88 0.28
C GLY A 4 17.99 -4.46 1.69
N SER A 5 17.92 -3.67 2.76
CA SER A 5 18.13 -4.17 4.14
C SER A 5 17.01 -5.06 4.70
N GLY A 6 15.88 -5.20 3.99
CA GLY A 6 14.73 -6.00 4.43
C GLY A 6 13.65 -5.23 5.21
N LYS A 7 13.64 -3.88 5.17
CA LYS A 7 12.62 -3.04 5.84
C LYS A 7 11.19 -3.40 5.45
N SER A 8 10.88 -3.30 4.16
CA SER A 8 9.54 -3.61 3.63
C SER A 8 9.20 -5.09 3.77
N THR A 9 10.19 -5.97 3.67
CA THR A 9 10.02 -7.41 3.94
C THR A 9 9.59 -7.66 5.38
N LEU A 10 10.29 -7.09 6.36
CA LEU A 10 9.92 -7.21 7.78
C LEU A 10 8.54 -6.60 8.04
N LEU A 11 8.25 -5.43 7.46
CA LEU A 11 6.95 -4.78 7.61
C LEU A 11 5.81 -5.64 7.05
N ASN A 12 6.00 -6.25 5.87
CA ASN A 12 5.06 -7.18 5.26
C ASN A 12 4.90 -8.47 6.08
N THR A 13 5.98 -8.98 6.68
CA THR A 13 5.94 -10.13 7.60
C THR A 13 5.08 -9.81 8.82
N LEU A 14 5.32 -8.67 9.49
CA LEU A 14 4.55 -8.23 10.65
C LEU A 14 3.07 -8.00 10.32
N ALA A 15 2.78 -7.54 9.11
CA ALA A 15 1.43 -7.35 8.61
C ALA A 15 0.76 -8.63 8.08
N LEU A 16 1.43 -9.79 8.12
CA LEU A 16 0.98 -11.05 7.52
C LEU A 16 0.57 -10.92 6.04
N ARG A 17 1.35 -10.15 5.26
CA ARG A 17 1.14 -9.87 3.83
C ARG A 17 2.17 -10.52 2.90
N LEU A 18 2.84 -11.57 3.36
CA LEU A 18 3.90 -12.22 2.58
C LEU A 18 3.36 -13.02 1.40
N ASP A 19 4.18 -13.12 0.37
CA ASP A 19 3.94 -13.99 -0.77
C ASP A 19 4.01 -15.47 -0.34
N ARG A 20 3.23 -16.32 -1.03
CA ARG A 20 3.11 -17.76 -0.72
C ARG A 20 4.44 -18.53 -0.80
N ASN A 21 5.46 -17.96 -1.44
CA ASN A 21 6.76 -18.58 -1.64
C ASN A 21 7.77 -18.27 -0.53
N MET A 22 7.40 -17.46 0.46
CA MET A 22 8.27 -17.12 1.58
C MET A 22 7.94 -17.97 2.81
N SER A 23 8.97 -18.55 3.42
CA SER A 23 8.87 -19.17 4.73
C SER A 23 9.14 -18.15 5.83
N VAL A 24 8.37 -18.23 6.92
CA VAL A 24 8.58 -17.43 8.14
C VAL A 24 8.88 -18.40 9.27
N SER A 25 9.93 -18.12 10.04
CA SER A 25 10.25 -18.80 11.29
C SER A 25 10.18 -17.80 12.45
N GLY A 26 9.92 -18.30 13.65
CA GLY A 26 9.76 -17.51 14.87
C GLY A 26 8.30 -17.33 15.31
N GLU A 27 8.11 -16.58 16.39
CA GLU A 27 6.80 -16.32 16.99
C GLU A 27 6.40 -14.85 16.80
N LEU A 28 5.14 -14.62 16.43
CA LEU A 28 4.54 -13.29 16.36
C LEU A 28 3.36 -13.24 17.31
N LYS A 29 3.46 -12.40 18.33
CA LYS A 29 2.42 -12.23 19.36
C LYS A 29 1.91 -10.80 19.36
N LEU A 30 0.61 -10.65 19.58
CA LEU A 30 -0.04 -9.35 19.72
C LEU A 30 -0.68 -9.28 21.11
N ASN A 31 -0.21 -8.35 21.94
CA ASN A 31 -0.53 -8.30 23.37
C ASN A 31 -0.29 -9.64 24.10
N GLY A 32 0.74 -10.39 23.68
CA GLY A 32 1.08 -11.69 24.25
C GLY A 32 0.23 -12.87 23.76
N GLN A 33 -0.75 -12.64 22.90
CA GLN A 33 -1.60 -13.68 22.32
C GLN A 33 -1.23 -13.99 20.87
N ASP A 34 -1.45 -15.24 20.48
CA ASP A 34 -1.46 -15.63 19.07
C ASP A 34 -2.67 -15.02 18.37
N TYR A 35 -2.53 -14.74 17.08
CA TYR A 35 -3.58 -14.12 16.29
C TYR A 35 -3.59 -14.67 14.87
N SER A 36 -4.78 -14.72 14.29
CA SER A 36 -4.96 -15.09 12.88
C SER A 36 -4.77 -13.88 11.96
N ASN A 37 -4.49 -14.16 10.68
CA ASN A 37 -4.43 -13.14 9.63
C ASN A 37 -5.76 -12.36 9.52
N ALA A 38 -6.89 -13.06 9.73
CA ALA A 38 -8.21 -12.43 9.67
C ALA A 38 -8.43 -11.42 10.81
N GLU A 39 -7.98 -11.72 12.02
CA GLU A 39 -8.05 -10.83 13.17
C GLU A 39 -7.12 -9.62 13.01
N LEU A 40 -5.88 -9.85 12.57
CA LEU A 40 -4.93 -8.76 12.32
C LEU A 40 -5.52 -7.76 11.32
N LYS A 41 -6.07 -8.24 10.20
CA LYS A 41 -6.69 -7.38 9.18
C LYS A 41 -7.86 -6.55 9.71
N LYS A 42 -8.53 -6.98 10.78
CA LYS A 42 -9.66 -6.25 11.40
C LYS A 42 -9.18 -5.11 12.30
N ILE A 43 -8.04 -5.27 12.96
CA ILE A 43 -7.49 -4.29 13.89
C ILE A 43 -6.44 -3.38 13.24
N SER A 44 -5.81 -3.81 12.15
CA SER A 44 -4.71 -3.09 11.53
C SER A 44 -5.10 -2.35 10.24
N GLY A 45 -4.38 -1.27 9.99
CA GLY A 45 -4.32 -0.60 8.69
C GLY A 45 -2.95 -0.79 8.06
N TYR A 46 -2.89 -0.88 6.74
CA TYR A 46 -1.63 -1.00 6.00
C TYR A 46 -1.59 -0.02 4.83
N VAL A 47 -0.70 0.94 4.90
CA VAL A 47 -0.42 1.89 3.83
C VAL A 47 0.78 1.36 3.04
N MET A 48 0.52 0.87 1.84
CA MET A 48 1.58 0.45 0.92
C MET A 48 2.34 1.66 0.38
N GLN A 49 3.58 1.43 -0.05
CA GLN A 49 4.30 2.41 -0.86
C GLN A 49 3.44 2.73 -2.09
N VAL A 50 3.03 3.99 -2.19
CA VAL A 50 2.00 4.39 -3.15
C VAL A 50 2.54 4.28 -4.57
N GLN A 51 1.97 3.34 -5.32
CA GLN A 51 2.09 3.23 -6.77
C GLN A 51 0.86 3.91 -7.41
N ASP A 52 1.00 4.38 -8.63
CA ASP A 52 -0.03 5.15 -9.32
C ASP A 52 -1.35 4.38 -9.53
N ASP A 53 -1.31 3.04 -9.48
CA ASP A 53 -2.43 2.16 -9.83
C ASP A 53 -3.33 1.73 -8.66
N LEU A 54 -3.03 2.14 -7.42
CA LEU A 54 -3.81 1.67 -6.26
C LEU A 54 -5.20 2.30 -6.14
N LEU A 55 -5.36 3.53 -6.65
CA LEU A 55 -6.57 4.35 -6.46
C LEU A 55 -7.30 4.55 -7.78
N ASN A 56 -8.63 4.64 -7.70
CA ASN A 56 -9.45 4.92 -8.89
C ASN A 56 -9.25 6.36 -9.35
N ALA A 57 -8.52 6.54 -10.45
CA ALA A 57 -8.15 7.84 -11.01
C ALA A 57 -9.32 8.78 -11.34
N HIS A 58 -10.51 8.23 -11.63
CA HIS A 58 -11.68 9.01 -12.06
C HIS A 58 -12.62 9.43 -10.93
N LEU A 59 -12.34 8.99 -9.70
CA LEU A 59 -13.09 9.38 -8.51
C LEU A 59 -12.41 10.59 -7.85
N THR A 60 -13.20 11.37 -7.12
CA THR A 60 -12.69 12.46 -6.29
C THR A 60 -12.13 11.93 -4.96
N VAL A 61 -11.37 12.77 -4.25
CA VAL A 61 -10.86 12.46 -2.91
C VAL A 61 -12.02 12.13 -1.96
N GLU A 62 -13.06 12.97 -1.92
CA GLU A 62 -14.23 12.78 -1.07
C GLU A 62 -14.99 11.49 -1.42
N GLU A 63 -15.20 11.23 -2.72
CA GLU A 63 -15.88 9.99 -3.16
C GLU A 63 -15.07 8.75 -2.80
N THR A 64 -13.75 8.79 -2.98
CA THR A 64 -12.85 7.67 -2.64
C THR A 64 -12.93 7.34 -1.16
N LEU A 65 -12.90 8.36 -0.29
CA LEU A 65 -13.09 8.17 1.15
C LEU A 65 -14.50 7.73 1.50
N GLY A 66 -15.53 8.28 0.85
CA GLY A 66 -16.93 7.88 1.06
C GLY A 66 -17.18 6.40 0.74
N TYR A 67 -16.70 5.92 -0.42
CA TYR A 67 -16.80 4.50 -0.78
C TYR A 67 -16.00 3.61 0.19
N THR A 68 -14.79 4.02 0.56
CA THR A 68 -13.98 3.32 1.57
C THR A 68 -14.73 3.22 2.90
N ALA A 69 -15.33 4.32 3.35
CA ALA A 69 -16.07 4.39 4.60
C ALA A 69 -17.33 3.49 4.58
N GLU A 70 -18.04 3.43 3.46
CA GLU A 70 -19.21 2.54 3.29
C GLU A 70 -18.86 1.05 3.37
N LEU A 71 -17.66 0.68 2.91
CA LEU A 71 -17.19 -0.70 2.86
C LEU A 71 -16.47 -1.15 4.14
N ARG A 72 -15.80 -0.23 4.84
CA ARG A 72 -14.90 -0.60 5.95
C ARG A 72 -15.36 -0.18 7.33
N MET A 73 -16.25 0.81 7.46
CA MET A 73 -16.76 1.23 8.77
C MET A 73 -17.83 0.26 9.32
N PRO A 74 -18.00 0.18 10.65
CA PRO A 74 -19.01 -0.67 11.28
C PRO A 74 -20.42 -0.43 10.73
N ARG A 75 -21.20 -1.51 10.66
CA ARG A 75 -22.57 -1.50 10.10
C ARG A 75 -23.53 -0.60 10.88
N THR A 76 -23.29 -0.43 12.18
CA THR A 76 -24.05 0.43 13.10
C THR A 76 -23.88 1.91 12.81
N THR A 77 -22.84 2.31 12.07
CA THR A 77 -22.57 3.72 11.74
C THR A 77 -23.63 4.26 10.78
N THR A 78 -24.29 5.35 11.18
CA THR A 78 -25.25 6.09 10.36
C THR A 78 -24.58 6.77 9.15
N VAL A 79 -25.38 7.27 8.21
CA VAL A 79 -24.85 7.96 7.02
C VAL A 79 -24.20 9.28 7.42
N GLU A 80 -24.80 9.97 8.38
CA GLU A 80 -24.38 11.25 8.93
C GLU A 80 -23.06 11.11 9.68
N GLU A 81 -22.95 10.12 10.58
CA GLU A 81 -21.70 9.81 11.28
C GLU A 81 -20.59 9.41 10.30
N ARG A 82 -20.91 8.65 9.25
CA ARG A 82 -19.95 8.28 8.22
C ARG A 82 -19.42 9.51 7.49
N ARG A 83 -20.31 10.41 7.08
CA ARG A 83 -19.94 11.67 6.40
C ARG A 83 -19.12 12.57 7.31
N ALA A 84 -19.53 12.69 8.59
CA ALA A 84 -18.78 13.43 9.60
C ALA A 84 -17.37 12.87 9.78
N ARG A 85 -17.23 11.54 9.87
CA ARG A 85 -15.94 10.87 9.99
C ARG A 85 -15.05 11.09 8.76
N VAL A 86 -15.61 11.05 7.55
CA VAL A 86 -14.86 11.34 6.32
C VAL A 86 -14.33 12.77 6.34
N LYS A 87 -15.16 13.75 6.73
CA LYS A 87 -14.74 15.15 6.87
C LYS A 87 -13.64 15.33 7.91
N GLU A 88 -13.80 14.74 9.09
CA GLU A 88 -12.81 14.77 10.18
C GLU A 88 -11.46 14.21 9.71
N VAL A 89 -11.45 13.06 9.04
CA VAL A 89 -10.21 12.45 8.56
C VAL A 89 -9.57 13.29 7.45
N MET A 90 -10.34 13.85 6.51
CA MET A 90 -9.82 14.75 5.47
C MET A 90 -9.13 15.98 6.08
N GLU A 91 -9.70 16.54 7.14
CA GLU A 91 -9.10 17.66 7.86
C GLU A 91 -7.81 17.25 8.57
N GLN A 92 -7.79 16.10 9.24
CA GLN A 92 -6.60 15.57 9.93
C GLN A 92 -5.41 15.37 9.00
N VAL A 93 -5.64 14.90 7.77
CA VAL A 93 -4.60 14.70 6.76
C VAL A 93 -4.37 15.93 5.86
N GLY A 94 -5.12 17.02 6.05
CA GLY A 94 -4.98 18.24 5.24
C GLY A 94 -5.32 18.06 3.76
N LEU A 95 -6.43 17.37 3.47
CA LEU A 95 -6.96 17.16 2.09
C LEU A 95 -8.26 17.92 1.80
N THR A 96 -8.73 18.76 2.73
CA THR A 96 -10.00 19.48 2.59
C THR A 96 -10.04 20.38 1.35
N HIS A 97 -8.92 21.01 0.97
CA HIS A 97 -8.83 21.89 -0.21
C HIS A 97 -8.92 21.15 -1.55
N VAL A 98 -8.67 19.84 -1.56
CA VAL A 98 -8.73 18.97 -2.76
C VAL A 98 -9.86 17.94 -2.69
N SER A 99 -10.84 18.11 -1.78
CA SER A 99 -11.92 17.14 -1.56
C SER A 99 -12.68 16.78 -2.85
N ALA A 100 -13.01 17.78 -3.67
CA ALA A 100 -13.74 17.64 -4.92
C ALA A 100 -12.83 17.38 -6.14
N VAL A 101 -11.51 17.34 -5.97
CA VAL A 101 -10.55 17.10 -7.06
C VAL A 101 -10.45 15.60 -7.32
N ILE A 102 -10.33 15.22 -8.60
CA ILE A 102 -10.11 13.82 -9.00
C ILE A 102 -8.73 13.33 -8.54
N VAL A 103 -8.65 12.05 -8.19
CA VAL A 103 -7.39 11.42 -7.81
C VAL A 103 -6.39 11.45 -8.99
N GLY A 104 -6.86 11.23 -10.21
CA GLY A 104 -6.04 11.24 -11.42
C GLY A 104 -5.11 10.03 -11.56
N SER A 105 -4.55 9.93 -12.76
CA SER A 105 -3.59 8.91 -13.20
C SER A 105 -2.39 9.59 -13.88
N PRO A 106 -1.32 8.86 -14.23
CA PRO A 106 -0.20 9.44 -15.00
C PRO A 106 -0.66 10.08 -16.32
N LEU A 107 -1.71 9.55 -16.94
CA LEU A 107 -2.31 10.07 -18.18
C LEU A 107 -3.27 11.24 -17.95
N ARG A 108 -3.85 11.35 -16.74
CA ARG A 108 -4.83 12.39 -16.40
C ARG A 108 -4.48 13.04 -15.09
N LYS A 109 -4.02 14.29 -15.16
CA LYS A 109 -3.65 15.10 -14.00
C LYS A 109 -4.80 15.16 -12.98
N GLY A 110 -4.47 14.87 -11.73
CA GLY A 110 -5.37 14.97 -10.57
C GLY A 110 -4.62 15.58 -9.39
N ILE A 111 -4.82 15.01 -8.20
CA ILE A 111 -4.07 15.40 -6.99
C ILE A 111 -2.57 15.10 -7.12
N SER A 112 -1.75 15.84 -6.38
CA SER A 112 -0.31 15.62 -6.33
C SER A 112 0.05 14.25 -5.75
N GLY A 113 1.26 13.76 -6.03
CA GLY A 113 1.77 12.50 -5.46
C GLY A 113 1.74 12.50 -3.93
N GLY A 114 2.01 13.65 -3.29
CA GLY A 114 1.94 13.75 -1.84
C GLY A 114 0.53 13.76 -1.27
N GLU A 115 -0.42 14.41 -1.94
CA GLU A 115 -1.84 14.31 -1.59
C GLU A 115 -2.37 12.89 -1.77
N ARG A 116 -1.90 12.16 -2.81
CA ARG A 116 -2.22 10.75 -3.02
C ARG A 116 -1.76 9.89 -1.84
N LYS A 117 -0.55 10.11 -1.33
CA LYS A 117 -0.06 9.42 -0.12
C LYS A 117 -0.93 9.69 1.11
N ARG A 118 -1.29 10.96 1.32
CA ARG A 118 -2.17 11.36 2.43
C ARG A 118 -3.58 10.77 2.29
N LEU A 119 -4.08 10.60 1.07
CA LEU A 119 -5.35 9.91 0.79
C LEU A 119 -5.28 8.42 1.17
N CYS A 120 -4.19 7.72 0.84
CA CYS A 120 -4.00 6.33 1.28
C CYS A 120 -3.97 6.21 2.81
N VAL A 121 -3.30 7.13 3.50
CA VAL A 121 -3.31 7.18 4.98
C VAL A 121 -4.73 7.44 5.49
N ALA A 122 -5.44 8.42 4.92
CA ALA A 122 -6.82 8.74 5.29
C ALA A 122 -7.76 7.52 5.16
N MET A 123 -7.64 6.74 4.08
CA MET A 123 -8.44 5.52 3.88
C MET A 123 -8.28 4.52 5.03
N GLU A 124 -7.06 4.37 5.58
CA GLU A 124 -6.81 3.50 6.73
C GLU A 124 -7.29 4.11 8.06
N LEU A 125 -7.23 5.45 8.21
CA LEU A 125 -7.66 6.14 9.44
C LEU A 125 -9.19 6.16 9.63
N LEU A 126 -9.98 5.96 8.56
CA LEU A 126 -11.44 5.87 8.64
C LEU A 126 -11.90 4.79 9.64
N THR A 127 -11.17 3.67 9.75
CA THR A 127 -11.53 2.54 10.61
C THR A 127 -10.99 2.62 12.04
N LYS A 128 -10.30 3.70 12.41
CA LYS A 128 -9.65 3.85 13.74
C LYS A 128 -8.78 2.61 14.10
N PRO A 129 -7.76 2.28 13.29
CA PRO A 129 -6.97 1.07 13.50
C PRO A 129 -6.19 1.13 14.82
N LEU A 130 -6.07 -0.01 15.49
CA LEU A 130 -5.25 -0.17 16.70
C LEU A 130 -3.77 -0.32 16.35
N LEU A 131 -3.47 -0.76 15.12
CA LEU A 131 -2.12 -0.95 14.60
C LEU A 131 -2.05 -0.40 13.18
N LEU A 132 -1.12 0.49 12.89
CA LEU A 132 -0.98 1.11 11.57
C LEU A 132 0.42 0.86 11.04
N PHE A 133 0.51 0.13 9.94
CA PHE A 133 1.74 -0.12 9.20
C PHE A 133 1.85 0.86 8.02
N LEU A 134 2.98 1.51 7.84
CA LEU A 134 3.23 2.39 6.70
C LEU A 134 4.59 2.10 6.05
N ASP A 135 4.56 1.77 4.76
CA ASP A 135 5.79 1.54 4.00
C ASP A 135 6.21 2.84 3.27
N GLU A 136 7.32 3.43 3.70
CA GLU A 136 7.89 4.69 3.18
C GLU A 136 6.86 5.84 3.00
N PRO A 137 6.11 6.18 4.06
CA PRO A 137 5.04 7.18 3.96
C PRO A 137 5.56 8.57 3.59
N THR A 138 6.82 8.87 3.89
CA THR A 138 7.43 10.16 3.62
C THR A 138 8.02 10.30 2.23
N SER A 139 8.13 9.22 1.42
CA SER A 139 9.04 9.19 0.25
C SER A 139 8.84 10.34 -0.76
N GLY A 140 8.02 10.32 -1.81
CA GLY A 140 7.85 11.52 -2.68
C GLY A 140 7.13 12.75 -2.08
N LEU A 141 7.36 13.12 -0.82
CA LEU A 141 6.79 14.31 -0.16
C LEU A 141 7.83 15.44 -0.04
N ASP A 142 7.36 16.68 -0.10
CA ASP A 142 8.15 17.82 0.34
C ASP A 142 8.37 17.79 1.87
N SER A 143 9.38 18.50 2.35
CA SER A 143 9.80 18.50 3.75
C SER A 143 8.69 18.94 4.72
N VAL A 144 7.87 19.91 4.33
CA VAL A 144 6.80 20.45 5.17
C VAL A 144 5.66 19.43 5.28
N THR A 145 5.23 18.87 4.15
CA THR A 145 4.19 17.84 4.12
C THR A 145 4.62 16.56 4.83
N ALA A 146 5.87 16.11 4.65
CA ALA A 146 6.42 14.96 5.35
C ALA A 146 6.40 15.16 6.86
N LEU A 147 6.84 16.33 7.34
CA LEU A 147 6.82 16.67 8.77
C LEU A 147 5.39 16.72 9.31
N SER A 148 4.44 17.31 8.57
CA SER A 148 3.04 17.36 8.96
C SER A 148 2.42 15.96 9.08
N LEU A 149 2.74 15.06 8.15
CA LEU A 149 2.30 13.67 8.20
C LEU A 149 2.90 12.94 9.41
N CYS A 150 4.21 13.06 9.66
CA CYS A 150 4.85 12.46 10.82
C CYS A 150 4.29 13.00 12.15
N LYS A 151 3.97 14.29 12.24
CA LYS A 151 3.27 14.87 13.40
C LYS A 151 1.88 14.29 13.60
N LEU A 152 1.11 14.07 12.52
CA LEU A 152 -0.17 13.38 12.60
C LEU A 152 0.00 11.95 13.16
N LEU A 153 0.93 11.17 12.60
CA LEU A 153 1.23 9.82 13.06
C LEU A 153 1.66 9.81 14.54
N LYS A 154 2.50 10.78 14.95
CA LYS A 154 2.90 10.96 16.34
C LYS A 154 1.71 11.23 17.26
N ARG A 155 0.76 12.09 16.86
CA ARG A 155 -0.45 12.35 17.64
C ARG A 155 -1.30 11.10 17.81
N LEU A 156 -1.45 10.30 16.76
CA LEU A 156 -2.17 9.01 16.81
C LEU A 156 -1.52 8.03 17.79
N ALA A 157 -0.18 7.96 17.78
CA ALA A 157 0.57 7.12 18.71
C ALA A 157 0.49 7.64 20.17
N THR A 158 0.61 8.95 20.36
CA THR A 158 0.60 9.58 21.70
C THR A 158 -0.75 9.45 22.39
N GLY A 159 -1.85 9.45 21.62
CA GLY A 159 -3.19 9.16 22.15
C GLY A 159 -3.35 7.74 22.72
N ARG A 160 -2.35 6.86 22.58
CA ARG A 160 -2.36 5.44 22.99
C ARG A 160 -3.51 4.61 22.40
N THR A 161 -4.12 5.12 21.34
CA THR A 161 -5.20 4.43 20.61
C THR A 161 -4.68 3.59 19.44
N CYS A 162 -3.45 3.84 19.00
CA CYS A 162 -2.88 3.23 17.80
C CYS A 162 -1.37 3.04 17.95
N THR A 163 -0.86 1.83 17.73
CA THR A 163 0.58 1.58 17.54
C THR A 163 0.92 1.85 16.08
N VAL A 164 1.89 2.74 15.82
CA VAL A 164 2.30 3.08 14.45
C VAL A 164 3.67 2.50 14.17
N VAL A 165 3.78 1.70 13.12
CA VAL A 165 5.05 1.14 12.63
C VAL A 165 5.26 1.63 11.21
N CYS A 166 6.39 2.28 10.95
CA CYS A 166 6.70 2.76 9.61
C CYS A 166 8.15 2.53 9.22
N THR A 167 8.37 2.33 7.92
CA THR A 167 9.70 2.33 7.32
C THR A 167 9.98 3.72 6.77
N ILE A 168 11.13 4.31 7.11
CA ILE A 168 11.51 5.63 6.59
C ILE A 168 12.94 5.55 6.06
N HIS A 169 13.13 6.09 4.86
CA HIS A 169 14.43 6.28 4.23
C HIS A 169 14.92 7.71 4.52
N GLN A 170 16.11 7.85 5.13
CA GLN A 170 16.79 9.13 5.40
C GLN A 170 15.87 10.26 5.90
N PRO A 171 15.33 10.17 7.13
CA PRO A 171 14.49 11.22 7.68
C PRO A 171 15.30 12.48 8.02
N GLN A 172 14.71 13.64 7.79
CA GLN A 172 15.26 14.90 8.33
C GLN A 172 15.34 14.85 9.86
N ALA A 173 16.32 15.54 10.45
CA ALA A 173 16.52 15.59 11.90
C ALA A 173 15.24 15.95 12.69
N LYS A 174 14.44 16.90 12.18
CA LYS A 174 13.14 17.27 12.79
C LYS A 174 12.14 16.11 12.83
N ILE A 175 12.15 15.25 11.83
CA ILE A 175 11.30 14.05 11.76
C ILE A 175 11.88 12.96 12.67
N PHE A 176 13.20 12.76 12.65
CA PHE A 176 13.89 11.78 13.49
C PHE A 176 13.56 11.98 14.98
N ASN A 177 13.55 13.23 15.44
CA ASN A 177 13.24 13.59 16.83
C ASN A 177 11.80 13.25 17.26
N LEU A 178 10.89 12.91 16.33
CA LEU A 178 9.51 12.52 16.66
C LEU A 178 9.40 11.04 17.03
N PHE A 179 10.38 10.20 16.67
CA PHE A 179 10.29 8.75 16.88
C PHE A 179 10.49 8.37 18.34
N ASP A 180 9.63 7.46 18.83
CA ASP A 180 9.78 6.87 20.17
C ASP A 180 10.83 5.75 20.15
N HIS A 181 10.72 4.86 19.18
CA HIS A 181 11.61 3.71 19.00
C HIS A 181 12.21 3.68 17.59
N LEU A 182 13.46 3.25 17.51
CA LEU A 182 14.21 3.04 16.28
C LEU A 182 14.58 1.56 16.16
N LEU A 183 14.33 0.99 14.99
CA LEU A 183 14.82 -0.32 14.59
C LEU A 183 15.66 -0.13 13.32
N LEU A 184 16.94 -0.49 13.42
CA LEU A 184 17.91 -0.33 12.34
C LEU A 184 18.25 -1.69 11.76
N LEU A 185 17.91 -1.89 10.49
CA LEU A 185 18.22 -3.10 9.73
C LEU A 185 19.37 -2.88 8.77
N ASN A 186 20.21 -3.89 8.64
CA ASN A 186 21.18 -4.04 7.57
C ASN A 186 21.21 -5.50 7.09
N ARG A 187 21.00 -5.73 5.78
CA ARG A 187 20.98 -7.06 5.15
C ARG A 187 20.19 -8.14 5.94
N GLY A 188 19.01 -7.80 6.44
CA GLY A 188 18.14 -8.71 7.21
C GLY A 188 18.54 -8.90 8.68
N THR A 189 19.63 -8.28 9.13
CA THR A 189 20.08 -8.32 10.53
C THR A 189 19.77 -7.01 11.25
N ILE A 190 19.44 -7.11 12.54
CA ILE A 190 19.16 -5.95 13.40
C ILE A 190 20.50 -5.42 13.93
N MET A 191 20.80 -4.16 13.62
CA MET A 191 21.99 -3.45 14.12
C MET A 191 21.69 -2.70 15.42
N TYR A 192 20.44 -2.24 15.57
CA TYR A 192 19.98 -1.53 16.75
C TYR A 192 18.46 -1.66 16.89
N GLN A 193 17.99 -1.81 18.11
CA GLN A 193 16.57 -1.73 18.48
C GLN A 193 16.46 -1.09 19.86
N GLY A 194 15.69 0.00 19.96
CA GLY A 194 15.51 0.68 21.24
C GLY A 194 14.93 2.08 21.08
N PRO A 195 14.90 2.88 22.17
CA PRO A 195 14.45 4.26 22.11
C PRO A 195 15.31 5.09 21.15
N ALA A 196 14.69 5.85 20.25
CA ALA A 196 15.42 6.57 19.19
C ALA A 196 16.47 7.54 19.75
N GLN A 197 16.18 8.19 20.88
CA GLN A 197 17.07 9.15 21.55
C GLN A 197 18.32 8.49 22.15
N LYS A 198 18.26 7.17 22.46
CA LYS A 198 19.40 6.41 23.00
C LYS A 198 20.31 5.86 21.91
N ALA A 199 19.92 5.95 20.63
CA ALA A 199 20.73 5.45 19.51
C ALA A 199 22.09 6.17 19.43
N LEU A 200 22.13 7.49 19.60
CA LEU A 200 23.38 8.27 19.56
C LEU A 200 24.42 7.74 20.55
N GLY A 201 24.04 7.53 21.81
CA GLY A 201 24.94 7.00 22.83
C GLY A 201 25.35 5.55 22.58
N PHE A 202 24.54 4.76 21.87
CA PHE A 202 24.93 3.41 21.45
C PHE A 202 26.05 3.46 20.41
N PHE A 203 25.90 4.26 19.35
CA PHE A 203 26.91 4.42 18.31
C PHE A 203 28.22 5.01 18.86
N ASP A 204 28.13 5.96 19.79
CA ASP A 204 29.31 6.53 20.48
C ASP A 204 30.10 5.45 21.24
N ARG A 205 29.43 4.64 22.06
CA ARG A 205 30.08 3.51 22.77
C ARG A 205 30.66 2.45 21.85
N SER A 206 30.07 2.26 20.67
CA SER A 206 30.59 1.34 19.65
C SER A 206 31.75 1.93 18.84
N GLY A 207 32.22 3.15 19.14
CA GLY A 207 33.35 3.80 18.50
C GLY A 207 32.99 4.62 17.25
N PHE A 208 31.71 4.97 17.08
CA PHE A 208 31.19 5.75 15.95
C PHE A 208 30.45 7.00 16.43
N PRO A 209 31.12 7.97 17.06
CA PRO A 209 30.49 9.21 17.52
C PRO A 209 29.91 10.01 16.35
N CYS A 210 28.69 10.52 16.53
CA CYS A 210 28.05 11.38 15.54
C CYS A 210 28.64 12.79 15.58
N PRO A 211 29.07 13.38 14.45
CA PRO A 211 29.53 14.76 14.40
C PRO A 211 28.44 15.76 14.83
N GLN A 212 28.84 16.89 15.44
CA GLN A 212 27.92 17.85 16.08
C GLN A 212 26.89 18.51 15.12
N HIS A 213 27.21 18.61 13.84
CA HIS A 213 26.37 19.27 12.83
C HIS A 213 25.77 18.30 11.82
N GLU A 214 25.87 17.00 12.10
CA GLU A 214 25.35 15.97 11.23
C GLU A 214 23.99 15.47 11.73
N ASN A 215 23.13 15.09 10.79
CA ASN A 215 21.86 14.49 11.13
C ASN A 215 22.12 13.07 11.68
N PRO A 216 21.69 12.74 12.91
CA PRO A 216 21.90 11.42 13.50
C PRO A 216 21.42 10.27 12.60
N ALA A 217 20.30 10.47 11.91
CA ALA A 217 19.73 9.45 11.05
C ALA A 217 20.58 9.17 9.81
N ASP A 218 21.28 10.18 9.29
CA ASP A 218 22.19 10.05 8.16
C ASP A 218 23.49 9.38 8.62
N HIS A 219 24.07 9.84 9.73
CA HIS A 219 25.24 9.21 10.36
C HIS A 219 25.05 7.71 10.61
N PHE A 220 23.90 7.31 11.20
CA PHE A 220 23.63 5.89 11.44
C PHE A 220 23.55 5.06 10.16
N LEU A 221 23.10 5.65 9.05
CA LEU A 221 23.06 5.00 7.76
C LEU A 221 24.45 4.91 7.14
N ASP A 222 25.25 5.96 7.24
CA ASP A 222 26.60 6.02 6.68
C ASP A 222 27.56 5.06 7.41
N VAL A 223 27.36 4.83 8.70
CA VAL A 223 28.13 3.82 9.44
C VAL A 223 27.82 2.38 8.97
N ILE A 224 26.57 2.08 8.60
CA ILE A 224 26.14 0.73 8.21
C ILE A 224 26.12 0.49 6.69
N THR A 225 26.33 1.53 5.88
CA THR A 225 26.28 1.46 4.41
C THR A 225 27.70 1.55 3.86
N PRO A 226 28.05 0.78 2.80
CA PRO A 226 29.34 0.91 2.15
C PRO A 226 29.57 2.32 1.59
N ASN A 227 30.63 3.00 2.05
CA ASN A 227 31.13 4.21 1.41
C ASN A 227 32.14 3.88 0.30
N MET A 228 32.32 4.78 -0.67
CA MET A 228 33.25 4.58 -1.80
C MET A 228 34.71 4.32 -1.39
N ASN A 229 35.09 4.75 -0.17
CA ASN A 229 36.44 4.58 0.38
C ASN A 229 36.55 3.39 1.35
N ASP A 230 35.44 2.70 1.66
CA ASP A 230 35.46 1.58 2.59
C ASP A 230 35.88 0.30 1.86
N SER A 231 36.90 -0.40 2.38
CA SER A 231 37.18 -1.78 2.00
C SER A 231 36.07 -2.70 2.53
N VAL A 232 35.84 -3.84 1.85
CA VAL A 232 34.86 -4.83 2.30
C VAL A 232 35.14 -5.31 3.74
N GLU A 233 36.42 -5.44 4.09
CA GLU A 233 36.89 -5.83 5.43
C GLU A 233 36.47 -4.81 6.49
N SER A 234 36.64 -3.52 6.23
CA SER A 234 36.27 -2.46 7.16
C SER A 234 34.77 -2.46 7.51
N LEU A 235 33.91 -2.83 6.55
CA LEU A 235 32.47 -2.90 6.77
C LEU A 235 32.07 -4.07 7.65
N VAL A 236 32.73 -5.22 7.46
CA VAL A 236 32.51 -6.41 8.28
C VAL A 236 32.94 -6.12 9.72
N GLU A 237 34.06 -5.42 9.93
CA GLU A 237 34.49 -5.00 11.26
C GLU A 237 33.53 -4.01 11.92
N LYS A 238 33.02 -3.01 11.18
CA LYS A 238 32.01 -2.08 11.69
C LYS A 238 30.73 -2.82 12.12
N GLU A 239 30.23 -3.72 11.28
CA GLU A 239 29.06 -4.55 11.61
C GLU A 239 29.30 -5.44 12.83
N ALA A 240 30.50 -6.05 12.94
CA ALA A 240 30.84 -6.91 14.07
C ALA A 240 30.86 -6.13 15.39
N LYS A 241 31.49 -4.96 15.42
CA LYS A 241 31.52 -4.08 16.61
C LYS A 241 30.13 -3.67 17.07
N LEU A 242 29.25 -3.30 16.12
CA LEU A 242 27.87 -2.95 16.43
C LEU A 242 27.10 -4.15 16.98
N LYS A 243 27.26 -5.34 16.39
CA LYS A 243 26.62 -6.58 16.87
C LYS A 243 27.08 -7.00 18.26
N GLU A 244 28.37 -6.83 18.56
CA GLU A 244 28.93 -7.16 19.88
C GLU A 244 28.34 -6.30 20.99
N HIS A 245 28.16 -4.99 20.71
CA HIS A 245 27.57 -4.06 21.67
C HIS A 245 26.04 -4.11 21.70
N TYR A 246 25.41 -4.68 20.68
CA TYR A 246 23.96 -4.79 20.58
C TYR A 246 23.46 -5.98 21.40
N GLN A 247 22.75 -5.67 22.48
CA GLN A 247 21.96 -6.65 23.22
C GLN A 247 20.50 -6.46 22.84
N ALA A 248 19.89 -7.53 22.33
CA ALA A 248 18.46 -7.51 22.04
C ALA A 248 17.71 -7.21 23.35
N PRO A 249 16.86 -6.17 23.40
CA PRO A 249 16.03 -5.95 24.57
C PRO A 249 15.21 -7.21 24.81
N PRO A 250 15.04 -7.64 26.07
CA PRO A 250 14.15 -8.75 26.34
C PRO A 250 12.79 -8.40 25.76
N VAL A 251 12.16 -9.36 25.09
CA VAL A 251 10.73 -9.25 24.83
C VAL A 251 10.11 -9.41 26.21
N GLU A 252 9.98 -8.30 26.93
CA GLU A 252 9.14 -8.23 28.11
C GLU A 252 7.78 -8.69 27.60
N HIS A 253 7.43 -9.95 27.91
CA HIS A 253 6.05 -10.33 27.90
C HIS A 253 5.43 -9.33 28.87
N LEU A 254 4.81 -8.28 28.34
CA LEU A 254 3.97 -7.36 29.10
C LEU A 254 2.78 -8.19 29.58
N LEU A 255 3.04 -9.10 30.52
CA LEU A 255 2.15 -9.98 31.25
C LEU A 255 1.40 -9.12 32.27
N GLY A 256 0.77 -8.05 31.79
CA GLY A 256 -0.54 -7.76 32.33
C GLY A 256 -1.48 -8.88 31.90
N THR A 257 -2.56 -9.09 32.64
CA THR A 257 -3.65 -9.97 32.23
C THR A 257 -3.95 -9.76 30.74
N PRO A 258 -3.86 -10.79 29.89
CA PRO A 258 -4.02 -10.64 28.45
C PRO A 258 -5.39 -10.00 28.20
N LYS A 259 -5.38 -8.75 27.71
CA LYS A 259 -6.62 -8.07 27.35
C LYS A 259 -7.13 -8.75 26.07
N PRO A 260 -8.37 -9.26 26.06
CA PRO A 260 -8.91 -9.91 24.88
C PRO A 260 -8.88 -8.93 23.70
N LEU A 261 -8.55 -9.44 22.52
CA LEU A 261 -8.58 -8.66 21.30
C LEU A 261 -10.01 -8.29 20.96
N VAL A 262 -10.40 -7.06 21.30
CA VAL A 262 -11.67 -6.49 20.87
C VAL A 262 -11.54 -6.15 19.39
N LEU A 263 -12.10 -7.01 18.54
CA LEU A 263 -12.13 -6.80 17.11
C LEU A 263 -13.11 -5.65 16.81
N PRO A 264 -12.64 -4.51 16.27
CA PRO A 264 -13.48 -3.33 16.10
C PRO A 264 -14.46 -3.45 14.94
N ARG A 265 -14.35 -4.51 14.11
CA ARG A 265 -15.15 -4.63 12.88
C ARG A 265 -15.71 -6.02 12.62
N ASP A 266 -16.95 -6.00 12.13
CA ASP A 266 -17.54 -7.09 11.37
C ASP A 266 -17.45 -6.82 9.87
N SER A 267 -17.34 -7.89 9.09
CA SER A 267 -17.34 -7.79 7.63
C SER A 267 -18.69 -7.23 7.14
N THR A 268 -18.71 -6.29 6.20
CA THR A 268 -19.95 -5.87 5.52
C THR A 268 -20.57 -7.04 4.75
N PRO A 269 -21.91 -7.17 4.66
CA PRO A 269 -22.53 -8.26 3.90
C PRO A 269 -22.17 -8.17 2.42
N TRP A 270 -22.09 -9.32 1.74
CA TRP A 270 -21.73 -9.39 0.32
C TRP A 270 -22.66 -8.52 -0.56
N HIS A 271 -23.97 -8.50 -0.29
CA HIS A 271 -24.94 -7.74 -1.10
C HIS A 271 -24.71 -6.23 -0.99
N LYS A 272 -24.33 -5.77 0.20
CA LYS A 272 -24.00 -4.35 0.43
C LYS A 272 -22.69 -4.01 -0.26
N GLN A 273 -21.68 -4.87 -0.13
CA GLN A 273 -20.41 -4.70 -0.85
C GLN A 273 -20.64 -4.64 -2.36
N PHE A 274 -21.41 -5.58 -2.91
CA PHE A 274 -21.75 -5.65 -4.32
C PHE A 274 -22.46 -4.37 -4.78
N ARG A 275 -23.50 -3.91 -4.07
CA ARG A 275 -24.21 -2.67 -4.43
C ARG A 275 -23.30 -1.45 -4.41
N VAL A 276 -22.44 -1.33 -3.42
CA VAL A 276 -21.49 -0.20 -3.30
C VAL A 276 -20.45 -0.24 -4.41
N LEU A 277 -19.87 -1.40 -4.67
CA LEU A 277 -18.88 -1.61 -5.74
C LEU A 277 -19.49 -1.44 -7.13
N LEU A 278 -20.72 -1.91 -7.36
CA LEU A 278 -21.45 -1.71 -8.60
C LEU A 278 -21.69 -0.22 -8.85
N ARG A 279 -22.21 0.50 -7.85
CA ARG A 279 -22.40 1.97 -7.94
C ARG A 279 -21.09 2.69 -8.24
N ARG A 280 -19.99 2.29 -7.58
CA ARG A 280 -18.65 2.83 -7.82
C ARG A 280 -18.17 2.56 -9.25
N SER A 281 -18.31 1.31 -9.70
CA SER A 281 -17.87 0.85 -11.03
C SER A 281 -18.65 1.56 -12.15
N ILE A 282 -19.98 1.63 -12.04
CA ILE A 282 -20.82 2.39 -12.99
C ILE A 282 -20.33 3.83 -13.06
N LYS A 283 -20.18 4.51 -11.92
CA LYS A 283 -19.73 5.92 -11.89
C LYS A 283 -18.34 6.11 -12.50
N GLU A 284 -17.43 5.17 -12.28
CA GLU A 284 -16.11 5.18 -12.89
C GLU A 284 -16.19 5.02 -14.41
N THR A 285 -16.92 4.02 -14.90
CA THR A 285 -17.13 3.79 -16.34
C THR A 285 -17.75 5.00 -17.02
N TRP A 286 -18.79 5.61 -16.42
CA TRP A 286 -19.42 6.83 -16.95
C TRP A 286 -18.47 8.04 -17.03
N ARG A 287 -17.43 8.09 -16.18
CA ARG A 287 -16.41 9.15 -16.21
C ARG A 287 -15.21 8.81 -17.11
N LYS A 288 -15.03 7.54 -17.49
CA LYS A 288 -14.07 7.05 -18.51
C LYS A 288 -14.63 7.22 -19.91
N ARG A 289 -15.07 8.44 -20.23
CA ARG A 289 -15.73 8.77 -21.49
C ARG A 289 -14.91 8.37 -22.71
N ASP A 290 -13.60 8.65 -22.68
CA ASP A 290 -12.70 8.43 -23.82
C ASP A 290 -12.69 6.96 -24.25
N THR A 291 -12.49 6.03 -23.31
CA THR A 291 -12.51 4.59 -23.59
C THR A 291 -13.89 4.11 -24.03
N THR A 292 -14.97 4.58 -23.39
CA THR A 292 -16.33 4.19 -23.77
C THR A 292 -16.70 4.69 -25.17
N TYR A 293 -16.30 5.91 -25.54
CA TYR A 293 -16.54 6.45 -26.88
C TYR A 293 -15.77 5.69 -27.95
N VAL A 294 -14.48 5.38 -27.71
CA VAL A 294 -13.68 4.57 -28.65
C VAL A 294 -14.33 3.21 -28.87
N LEU A 295 -14.78 2.54 -27.80
CA LEU A 295 -15.44 1.24 -27.89
C LEU A 295 -16.77 1.31 -28.67
N LEU A 296 -17.58 2.35 -28.43
CA LEU A 296 -18.84 2.57 -29.15
C LEU A 296 -18.61 2.82 -30.65
N ILE A 297 -17.62 3.66 -30.98
CA ILE A 297 -17.26 3.96 -32.38
C ILE A 297 -16.72 2.71 -33.07
N GLN A 298 -15.80 1.98 -32.45
CA GLN A 298 -15.26 0.73 -32.99
C GLN A 298 -16.38 -0.29 -33.25
N THR A 299 -17.31 -0.44 -32.30
CA THR A 299 -18.47 -1.33 -32.45
C THR A 299 -19.37 -0.90 -33.59
N ALA A 300 -19.65 0.40 -33.72
CA ALA A 300 -20.44 0.94 -34.82
C ALA A 300 -19.76 0.74 -36.18
N LEU A 301 -18.45 1.00 -36.29
CA LEU A 301 -17.67 0.78 -37.51
C LEU A 301 -17.68 -0.70 -37.93
N MET A 302 -17.48 -1.61 -36.98
CA MET A 302 -17.54 -3.04 -37.27
C MET A 302 -18.95 -3.49 -37.68
N ALA A 303 -19.99 -2.97 -37.03
CA ALA A 303 -21.37 -3.24 -37.41
C ALA A 303 -21.68 -2.75 -38.84
N VAL A 304 -21.19 -1.57 -39.23
CA VAL A 304 -21.30 -1.07 -40.60
C VAL A 304 -20.52 -1.95 -41.57
N LEU A 305 -19.28 -2.35 -41.26
CA LEU A 305 -18.45 -3.19 -42.12
C LEU A 305 -19.08 -4.58 -42.35
N ILE A 306 -19.52 -5.25 -41.29
CA ILE A 306 -20.20 -6.55 -41.40
C ILE A 306 -21.53 -6.35 -42.16
N GLY A 307 -22.27 -5.27 -41.87
CA GLY A 307 -23.54 -4.98 -42.53
C GLY A 307 -23.42 -4.68 -44.03
N THR A 308 -22.33 -4.04 -44.47
CA THR A 308 -22.08 -3.74 -45.88
C THR A 308 -21.56 -4.96 -46.65
N VAL A 309 -20.64 -5.74 -46.06
CA VAL A 309 -20.13 -6.98 -46.69
C VAL A 309 -21.25 -8.00 -46.91
N PHE A 310 -22.19 -8.07 -45.98
CA PHE A 310 -23.30 -9.02 -46.00
C PHE A 310 -24.65 -8.36 -46.28
N LEU A 311 -24.65 -7.30 -47.11
CA LEU A 311 -25.84 -6.53 -47.42
C LEU A 311 -26.90 -7.40 -48.12
N ARG A 312 -28.17 -7.29 -47.69
CA ARG A 312 -29.34 -7.93 -48.31
C ARG A 312 -29.18 -9.44 -48.54
N ILE A 313 -28.76 -10.18 -47.52
CA ILE A 313 -28.86 -11.64 -47.52
C ILE A 313 -30.35 -12.01 -47.72
N GLY A 314 -30.68 -12.58 -48.87
CA GLY A 314 -32.04 -13.01 -49.18
C GLY A 314 -32.57 -14.10 -48.23
N THR A 315 -33.82 -14.51 -48.45
CA THR A 315 -34.46 -15.61 -47.71
C THR A 315 -34.21 -16.98 -48.32
N ASP A 316 -33.44 -17.04 -49.40
CA ASP A 316 -33.25 -18.21 -50.24
C ASP A 316 -32.27 -19.24 -49.64
N GLN A 317 -32.31 -20.51 -50.05
CA GLN A 317 -31.49 -21.58 -49.43
C GLN A 317 -29.98 -21.37 -49.61
N LYS A 318 -29.54 -20.72 -50.71
CA LYS A 318 -28.15 -20.25 -50.91
C LYS A 318 -27.75 -19.11 -49.97
N SER A 319 -28.72 -18.46 -49.34
CA SER A 319 -28.51 -17.38 -48.38
C SER A 319 -28.24 -17.91 -46.97
N ALA A 320 -28.68 -19.14 -46.66
CA ALA A 320 -28.37 -19.80 -45.38
C ALA A 320 -26.86 -20.00 -45.19
N VAL A 321 -26.14 -20.36 -46.26
CA VAL A 321 -24.67 -20.50 -46.26
C VAL A 321 -23.97 -19.15 -45.99
N ARG A 322 -24.56 -18.03 -46.41
CA ARG A 322 -24.03 -16.67 -46.17
C ARG A 322 -24.35 -16.10 -44.78
N ARG A 323 -25.31 -16.69 -44.04
CA ARG A 323 -25.65 -16.28 -42.65
C ARG A 323 -24.66 -16.80 -41.62
N ASN A 324 -24.11 -18.01 -41.83
CA ASN A 324 -23.16 -18.62 -40.91
C ASN A 324 -21.90 -17.73 -40.70
N PRO A 325 -21.25 -17.20 -41.76
CA PRO A 325 -20.14 -16.26 -41.61
C PRO A 325 -20.51 -14.98 -40.86
N VAL A 326 -21.70 -14.41 -41.10
CA VAL A 326 -22.15 -13.19 -40.38
C VAL A 326 -22.20 -13.44 -38.89
N LEU A 327 -22.92 -14.48 -38.46
CA LEU A 327 -23.04 -14.84 -37.04
C LEU A 327 -21.67 -15.15 -36.44
N PHE A 328 -20.82 -15.88 -37.16
CA PHE A 328 -19.45 -16.18 -36.75
C PHE A 328 -18.63 -14.89 -36.52
N PHE A 329 -18.64 -13.94 -37.46
CA PHE A 329 -17.94 -12.66 -37.31
C PHE A 329 -18.55 -11.78 -36.22
N THR A 330 -19.87 -11.82 -36.00
CA THR A 330 -20.48 -11.04 -34.91
C THR A 330 -20.09 -11.58 -33.54
N VAL A 331 -20.07 -12.91 -33.38
CA VAL A 331 -19.65 -13.59 -32.14
C VAL A 331 -18.16 -13.38 -31.88
N ILE A 332 -17.32 -13.48 -32.92
CA ILE A 332 -15.87 -13.21 -32.78
C ILE A 332 -15.60 -11.76 -32.41
N ASN A 333 -16.31 -10.81 -32.99
CA ASN A 333 -16.14 -9.40 -32.64
C ASN A 333 -16.50 -9.12 -31.17
N GLN A 334 -17.51 -9.81 -30.62
CA GLN A 334 -17.82 -9.75 -29.19
C GLN A 334 -16.74 -10.43 -28.33
N GLY A 335 -16.15 -11.53 -28.81
CA GLY A 335 -15.04 -12.22 -28.14
C GLY A 335 -13.72 -11.45 -28.16
N GLY A 336 -13.44 -10.70 -29.23
CA GLY A 336 -12.23 -9.89 -29.39
C GLY A 336 -12.27 -8.54 -28.66
N GLY A 337 -13.45 -7.99 -28.37
CA GLY A 337 -13.64 -6.80 -27.52
C GLY A 337 -13.49 -7.09 -26.01
N LEU A 338 -13.41 -8.37 -25.64
CA LEU A 338 -13.08 -8.86 -24.30
C LEU A 338 -11.56 -8.97 -24.12
N GLU A 339 -10.80 -7.94 -24.51
CA GLU A 339 -9.51 -7.74 -23.84
C GLU A 339 -9.83 -7.46 -22.37
N LEU A 340 -9.59 -8.47 -21.54
CA LEU A 340 -9.63 -8.37 -20.08
C LEU A 340 -8.98 -7.05 -19.68
N PRO A 341 -9.62 -6.25 -18.78
CA PRO A 341 -9.00 -5.04 -18.29
C PRO A 341 -7.61 -5.41 -17.80
N SER A 342 -6.58 -4.78 -18.38
CA SER A 342 -5.19 -4.97 -18.03
C SER A 342 -5.07 -5.03 -16.51
N ALA A 343 -4.96 -6.25 -15.97
CA ALA A 343 -4.50 -6.43 -14.62
C ALA A 343 -3.11 -5.79 -14.62
N GLY A 344 -2.98 -4.66 -13.91
CA GLY A 344 -1.69 -3.99 -13.69
C GLY A 344 -0.66 -5.07 -13.41
N GLY A 345 0.44 -5.02 -14.17
CA GLY A 345 1.33 -6.15 -14.40
C GLY A 345 1.69 -6.93 -13.14
N VAL A 346 1.05 -8.09 -12.97
CA VAL A 346 1.70 -9.20 -12.30
C VAL A 346 2.45 -9.91 -13.41
N VAL A 347 3.76 -9.65 -13.48
CA VAL A 347 4.70 -10.43 -14.28
C VAL A 347 4.63 -11.87 -13.78
N ARG A 348 3.73 -12.67 -14.36
CA ARG A 348 3.80 -14.13 -14.32
C ARG A 348 4.99 -14.52 -15.19
N LYS A 349 6.13 -14.72 -14.54
CA LYS A 349 7.25 -15.45 -15.14
C LYS A 349 6.87 -16.93 -15.11
N ASP A 350 6.08 -17.37 -16.10
CA ASP A 350 5.78 -18.78 -16.26
C ASP A 350 7.04 -19.54 -16.71
N ARG A 351 7.30 -20.61 -15.98
CA ARG A 351 8.32 -21.62 -16.24
C ARG A 351 7.96 -22.45 -17.48
N ALA A 352 8.94 -22.61 -18.36
CA ALA A 352 9.22 -23.84 -19.11
C ALA A 352 10.73 -23.76 -19.44
N SER A 353 11.60 -24.73 -19.19
CA SER A 353 11.46 -26.17 -19.36
C SER A 353 12.42 -26.92 -18.41
N LEU A 354 11.97 -28.09 -17.97
CA LEU A 354 12.80 -29.15 -17.42
C LEU A 354 13.64 -29.79 -18.54
N SER A 355 14.89 -30.14 -18.24
CA SER A 355 15.45 -31.45 -18.60
C SER A 355 16.63 -31.77 -17.67
N PRO A 356 16.74 -33.02 -17.16
CA PRO A 356 17.76 -33.45 -16.23
C PRO A 356 19.00 -33.98 -16.98
N ALA A 357 20.18 -33.89 -16.36
CA ALA A 357 21.28 -34.75 -16.72
C ALA A 357 22.19 -35.01 -15.52
N HIS A 358 22.15 -36.26 -15.06
CA HIS A 358 23.29 -36.94 -14.48
C HIS A 358 24.49 -36.87 -15.45
N ARG A 359 25.58 -36.23 -15.04
CA ARG A 359 26.94 -36.79 -14.90
C ARG A 359 27.90 -35.69 -14.48
#